data_AF-A0A3B4CH60-F1
#
_entry.id   AF-A0A3B4CH60-F1
#
_cell.length_a   1.000
_cell.length_b   1.000
_cell.length_c   1.000
_cell.angle_alpha   90.00
_cell.angle_beta   90.00
_cell.angle_gamma   90.00
#
_symmetry.space_group_name_H-M   'P 1'
#
loop_
_entity.id
_entity.type
_entity.pdbx_description
1 polymer ?
#
loop_
_entity_poly.entity_id
_entity_poly.type
_entity_poly.pdbx_seq_one_letter_code
_entity_poly.pdbx_strand_id
1 'polypeptide(L)'
;MGRSSKDKRDIYYRLAKEEGWRARSAFKLLQLDEEFNLFKGVSRAVDLCAAPGSWSQVLSRKLRGKESSEDVKIVAVDLQAMAPLPGVTQIQGDITKISTAQEIIRHFEGQSADLVVCDGAPDVTGLHDVDEYIQAQLLLAIFRGKDVTLLYSQLKIFFTSVTCAKPRSSRNSSIEAFVVCQNYSPPEGYVPNMSNPLLDHSYDVDFNQLEGPNRIIVPFLACGDLSAFDSDRTYPLQLDSNKEYQYLPPTQPPIRPPYQQACHLRKNNLLATEDSPSVLLDDSLSAMKLDTNKENDRTSRNS
;
A
#
# COMPACT_ATOMS: atom_id res chain seq x y z
N MET A 1 2.42 22.54 -32.71
CA MET A 1 2.61 22.58 -31.24
C MET A 1 2.14 21.25 -30.67
N GLY A 2 3.06 20.41 -30.20
CA GLY A 2 2.73 19.05 -29.75
C GLY A 2 1.89 19.06 -28.47
N ARG A 3 0.73 18.40 -28.50
CA ARG A 3 -0.02 17.95 -27.31
C ARG A 3 0.81 16.88 -26.59
N SER A 4 1.94 17.24 -25.99
CA SER A 4 2.90 16.30 -25.42
C SER A 4 2.80 16.24 -23.88
N SER A 5 2.75 15.01 -23.38
CA SER A 5 2.96 14.52 -22.00
C SER A 5 1.81 14.54 -20.98
N LYS A 6 0.89 15.52 -20.95
CA LYS A 6 -0.15 15.57 -19.90
C LYS A 6 -1.19 14.44 -19.96
N ASP A 7 -1.39 13.86 -21.14
CA ASP A 7 -2.50 12.97 -21.51
C ASP A 7 -2.16 11.46 -21.46
N LYS A 8 -0.93 11.08 -21.08
CA LYS A 8 -0.53 9.66 -20.91
C LYS A 8 -0.84 9.11 -19.51
N ARG A 9 -1.44 9.91 -18.64
CA ARG A 9 -1.77 9.47 -17.27
C ARG A 9 -3.03 8.65 -17.30
N ASP A 10 -3.00 7.53 -16.58
CA ASP A 10 -4.09 6.57 -16.53
C ASP A 10 -5.42 7.24 -16.14
N ILE A 11 -6.53 6.63 -16.57
CA ILE A 11 -7.88 7.15 -16.35
C ILE A 11 -8.18 7.39 -14.87
N TYR A 12 -7.82 6.47 -13.98
CA TYR A 12 -8.12 6.56 -12.54
C TYR A 12 -7.33 7.69 -11.85
N TYR A 13 -6.13 8.02 -12.33
CA TYR A 13 -5.41 9.20 -11.90
C TYR A 13 -6.15 10.47 -12.29
N ARG A 14 -6.65 10.57 -13.52
CA ARG A 14 -7.38 11.76 -13.99
C ARG A 14 -8.71 11.90 -13.27
N LEU A 15 -9.47 10.82 -13.12
CA LEU A 15 -10.70 10.76 -12.32
C LEU A 15 -10.44 11.15 -10.86
N ALA A 16 -9.33 10.68 -10.26
CA ALA A 16 -8.98 11.06 -8.90
C ALA A 16 -8.78 12.58 -8.77
N LYS A 17 -8.16 13.22 -9.77
CA LYS A 17 -7.96 14.67 -9.76
C LYS A 17 -9.24 15.44 -10.07
N GLU A 18 -10.15 14.87 -10.83
CA GLU A 18 -11.48 15.45 -11.11
C GLU A 18 -12.38 15.42 -9.87
N GLU A 19 -12.44 14.27 -9.19
CA GLU A 19 -13.28 14.03 -8.01
C GLU A 19 -12.65 14.49 -6.68
N GLY A 20 -11.46 15.10 -6.76
CA GLY A 20 -10.74 15.64 -5.60
C GLY A 20 -10.24 14.56 -4.63
N TRP A 21 -9.94 13.36 -5.12
CA TRP A 21 -9.23 12.32 -4.38
C TRP A 21 -7.73 12.61 -4.31
N ARG A 22 -7.11 12.32 -3.15
CA ARG A 22 -5.66 12.53 -2.96
C ARG A 22 -4.83 11.68 -3.92
N ALA A 23 -5.21 10.42 -4.12
CA ALA A 23 -4.53 9.47 -5.00
C ALA A 23 -5.52 8.56 -5.75
N ARG A 24 -5.07 7.94 -6.84
CA ARG A 24 -5.87 6.97 -7.61
C ARG A 24 -6.23 5.71 -6.82
N SER A 25 -5.50 5.40 -5.74
CA SER A 25 -5.78 4.22 -4.91
C SER A 25 -7.11 4.33 -4.16
N ALA A 26 -7.73 5.51 -4.07
CA ALA A 26 -9.10 5.68 -3.57
C ALA A 26 -10.10 4.77 -4.31
N PHE A 27 -9.94 4.61 -5.62
CA PHE A 27 -10.82 3.73 -6.42
C PHE A 27 -10.65 2.25 -6.09
N LYS A 28 -9.50 1.82 -5.56
CA LYS A 28 -9.31 0.42 -5.14
C LYS A 28 -10.24 0.09 -3.99
N LEU A 29 -10.24 0.92 -2.94
CA LEU A 29 -11.10 0.72 -1.78
C LEU A 29 -12.58 0.89 -2.12
N LEU A 30 -12.94 1.85 -2.99
CA LEU A 30 -14.32 2.00 -3.47
C LEU A 30 -14.83 0.75 -4.20
N GLN A 31 -13.99 0.15 -5.05
CA GLN A 31 -14.33 -1.07 -5.79
C GLN A 31 -14.37 -2.31 -4.88
N LEU A 32 -13.52 -2.37 -3.86
CA LEU A 32 -13.59 -3.43 -2.85
C LEU A 32 -14.88 -3.31 -2.02
N ASP A 33 -15.27 -2.11 -1.63
CA ASP A 33 -16.53 -1.89 -0.92
C ASP A 33 -17.75 -2.28 -1.77
N GLU A 34 -17.77 -1.94 -3.07
CA GLU A 34 -18.84 -2.32 -3.99
C GLU A 34 -19.05 -3.84 -4.07
N GLU A 35 -17.95 -4.61 -4.07
CA GLU A 35 -18.00 -6.07 -4.16
C GLU A 35 -18.32 -6.74 -2.81
N PHE A 36 -17.71 -6.26 -1.72
CA PHE A 36 -17.73 -6.94 -0.42
C PHE A 36 -18.62 -6.28 0.62
N ASN A 37 -19.23 -5.13 0.32
CA ASN A 37 -20.04 -4.31 1.23
C ASN A 37 -19.31 -3.96 2.54
N LEU A 38 -18.04 -3.57 2.43
CA LEU A 38 -17.13 -3.38 3.56
C LEU A 38 -17.57 -2.28 4.53
N PHE A 39 -18.29 -1.26 4.06
CA PHE A 39 -18.71 -0.13 4.90
C PHE A 39 -20.04 -0.35 5.62
N LYS A 40 -20.74 -1.45 5.37
CA LYS A 40 -22.05 -1.71 5.97
C LYS A 40 -21.92 -1.91 7.49
N GLY A 41 -22.54 -1.01 8.26
CA GLY A 41 -22.55 -1.10 9.73
C GLY A 41 -21.23 -0.68 10.39
N VAL A 42 -20.30 -0.09 9.64
CA VAL A 42 -19.01 0.39 10.16
C VAL A 42 -19.18 1.78 10.78
N SER A 43 -18.77 1.91 12.03
CA SER A 43 -18.73 3.17 12.78
C SER A 43 -17.32 3.52 13.26
N ARG A 44 -16.46 2.52 13.49
CA ARG A 44 -15.07 2.66 13.92
C ARG A 44 -14.14 2.06 12.87
N ALA A 45 -13.38 2.89 12.17
CA ALA A 45 -12.46 2.43 11.13
C ALA A 45 -11.01 2.84 11.42
N VAL A 46 -10.07 1.93 11.11
CA VAL A 46 -8.63 2.18 11.17
C VAL A 46 -8.03 2.07 9.77
N ASP A 47 -7.24 3.05 9.37
CA ASP A 47 -6.44 3.06 8.15
C ASP A 47 -4.95 2.99 8.52
N LEU A 48 -4.28 1.87 8.22
CA LEU A 48 -2.86 1.64 8.51
C LEU A 48 -2.01 1.91 7.26
N CYS A 49 -0.81 2.47 7.46
CA CYS A 49 0.05 2.95 6.36
C CYS A 49 -0.71 3.90 5.43
N ALA A 50 -1.42 4.85 6.05
CA ALA A 50 -2.45 5.63 5.39
C ALA A 50 -1.92 6.71 4.44
N ALA A 51 -0.65 7.14 4.51
CA ALA A 51 -0.16 8.27 3.73
C ALA A 51 -0.23 7.99 2.22
N PRO A 52 -0.75 8.94 1.40
CA PRO A 52 -1.09 10.34 1.69
C PRO A 52 -2.53 10.59 2.21
N GLY A 53 -3.30 9.53 2.47
CA GLY A 53 -4.64 9.58 3.06
C GLY A 53 -5.78 9.38 2.06
N SER A 54 -5.55 8.69 0.93
CA SER A 54 -6.62 8.43 -0.05
C SER A 54 -7.70 7.49 0.51
N TRP A 55 -7.32 6.44 1.22
CA TRP A 55 -8.26 5.50 1.84
C TRP A 55 -8.99 6.12 3.04
N SER A 56 -8.26 6.82 3.91
CA SER A 56 -8.83 7.68 4.96
C SER A 56 -9.86 8.69 4.41
N GLN A 57 -9.61 9.28 3.24
CA GLN A 57 -10.55 10.19 2.59
C GLN A 57 -11.82 9.45 2.11
N VAL A 58 -11.68 8.24 1.59
CA VAL A 58 -12.82 7.38 1.20
C VAL A 58 -13.66 7.04 2.44
N LEU A 59 -13.03 6.57 3.51
CA LEU A 59 -13.68 6.25 4.78
C LEU A 59 -14.45 7.47 5.32
N SER A 60 -13.81 8.64 5.36
CA SER A 60 -14.45 9.87 5.83
C SER A 60 -15.69 10.23 5.00
N ARG A 61 -15.59 10.21 3.66
CA ARG A 61 -16.72 10.56 2.77
C ARG A 61 -17.85 9.51 2.80
N LYS A 62 -17.53 8.23 2.94
CA LYS A 62 -18.50 7.13 2.87
C LYS A 62 -19.19 6.84 4.19
N LEU A 63 -18.45 6.86 5.30
CA LEU A 63 -18.99 6.54 6.63
C LEU A 63 -19.71 7.73 7.27
N ARG A 64 -19.18 8.95 7.11
CA ARG A 64 -19.76 10.15 7.76
C ARG A 64 -20.91 10.78 6.96
N GLY A 65 -21.10 10.42 5.69
CA GLY A 65 -22.16 10.99 4.85
C GLY A 65 -22.11 12.52 4.70
N LYS A 66 -23.24 13.13 4.32
CA LYS A 66 -23.39 14.60 4.22
C LYS A 66 -23.70 15.27 5.56
N GLU A 67 -24.30 14.54 6.49
CA GLU A 67 -24.54 15.01 7.85
C GLU A 67 -23.53 14.33 8.75
N SER A 68 -22.62 15.14 9.29
CA SER A 68 -21.51 14.71 10.15
C SER A 68 -22.04 13.92 11.35
N SER A 69 -22.24 12.62 11.18
CA SER A 69 -22.54 11.70 12.28
C SER A 69 -21.36 11.76 13.25
N GLU A 70 -21.61 12.30 14.44
CA GLU A 70 -20.61 12.41 15.51
C GLU A 70 -20.17 11.03 16.02
N ASP A 71 -20.96 9.99 15.74
CA ASP A 71 -20.71 8.62 16.19
C ASP A 71 -19.61 7.91 15.39
N VAL A 72 -19.25 8.42 14.21
CA VAL A 72 -18.25 7.79 13.33
C VAL A 72 -16.85 8.23 13.71
N LYS A 73 -16.02 7.26 14.11
CA LYS A 73 -14.62 7.46 14.52
C LYS A 73 -13.68 6.82 13.49
N ILE A 74 -12.79 7.61 12.92
CA ILE A 74 -11.80 7.15 11.95
C ILE A 74 -10.41 7.51 12.46
N VAL A 75 -9.51 6.53 12.53
CA VAL A 75 -8.11 6.70 12.94
C VAL A 75 -7.20 6.28 11.79
N ALA A 76 -6.35 7.19 11.33
CA ALA A 76 -5.38 6.95 10.28
C ALA A 76 -3.96 6.98 10.87
N VAL A 77 -3.15 5.98 10.55
CA VAL A 77 -1.81 5.80 11.11
C VAL A 77 -0.79 5.67 9.99
N ASP A 78 0.27 6.46 10.06
CA ASP A 78 1.41 6.34 9.16
C ASP A 78 2.69 6.85 9.84
N LEU A 79 3.86 6.42 9.36
CA LEU A 79 5.15 6.99 9.77
C LEU A 79 5.30 8.44 9.24
N GLN A 80 4.69 8.73 8.10
CA GLN A 80 4.71 10.02 7.41
C GLN A 80 3.55 10.90 7.87
N ALA A 81 3.83 12.20 8.03
CA ALA A 81 2.78 13.18 8.29
C ALA A 81 1.86 13.34 7.06
N MET A 82 0.56 13.38 7.31
CA MET A 82 -0.47 13.59 6.31
C MET A 82 -1.11 14.96 6.44
N ALA A 83 -1.57 15.55 5.34
CA ALA A 83 -2.44 16.71 5.42
C ALA A 83 -3.75 16.36 6.18
N PRO A 84 -4.32 17.28 6.98
CA PRO A 84 -5.50 17.00 7.78
C PRO A 84 -6.70 16.59 6.91
N LEU A 85 -7.51 15.66 7.43
CA LEU A 85 -8.73 15.16 6.80
C LEU A 85 -9.92 15.39 7.73
N PRO A 86 -11.04 15.97 7.25
CA PRO A 86 -12.22 16.17 8.09
C PRO A 86 -12.72 14.86 8.68
N GLY A 87 -12.92 14.81 10.00
CA GLY A 87 -13.43 13.62 10.68
C GLY A 87 -12.47 12.45 10.80
N VAL A 88 -11.18 12.66 10.54
CA VAL A 88 -10.15 11.63 10.67
C VAL A 88 -9.14 12.08 11.70
N THR A 89 -8.97 11.27 12.75
CA THR A 89 -7.85 11.40 13.68
C THR A 89 -6.60 10.85 13.01
N GLN A 90 -5.52 11.62 12.97
CA GLN A 90 -4.28 11.20 12.34
C GLN A 90 -3.20 11.00 13.40
N ILE A 91 -2.64 9.80 13.47
CA ILE A 91 -1.53 9.43 14.36
C ILE A 91 -0.30 9.25 13.49
N GLN A 92 0.74 10.02 13.77
CA GLN A 92 2.05 9.78 13.17
C GLN A 92 2.81 8.77 14.04
N GLY A 93 2.88 7.52 13.62
CA GLY A 93 3.40 6.44 14.46
C GLY A 93 3.79 5.18 13.69
N ASP A 94 4.64 4.38 14.33
CA ASP A 94 5.08 3.08 13.83
C ASP A 94 4.08 2.01 14.28
N ILE A 95 3.46 1.32 13.33
CA ILE A 95 2.44 0.29 13.58
C ILE A 95 3.00 -0.94 14.32
N THR A 96 4.32 -1.13 14.34
CA THR A 96 4.99 -2.22 15.07
C THR A 96 5.12 -1.93 16.57
N LYS A 97 4.88 -0.69 17.01
CA LYS A 97 5.00 -0.27 18.41
C LYS A 97 3.68 -0.47 19.16
N ILE A 98 3.76 -1.05 20.36
CA ILE A 98 2.63 -1.16 21.30
C ILE A 98 2.04 0.22 21.63
N SER A 99 2.88 1.26 21.74
CA SER A 99 2.42 2.62 22.04
C SER A 99 1.41 3.14 21.01
N THR A 100 1.65 2.86 19.72
CA THR A 100 0.77 3.25 18.62
C THR A 100 -0.57 2.49 18.72
N ALA A 101 -0.53 1.18 18.96
CA ALA A 101 -1.74 0.39 19.16
C ALA A 101 -2.58 0.89 20.35
N GLN A 102 -1.92 1.21 21.47
CA GLN A 102 -2.58 1.79 22.65
C GLN A 102 -3.19 3.18 22.37
N GLU A 103 -2.58 3.98 21.51
CA GLU A 103 -3.14 5.25 21.05
C GLU A 103 -4.41 5.07 20.23
N ILE A 104 -4.40 4.13 19.28
CA ILE A 104 -5.59 3.78 18.49
C ILE A 104 -6.74 3.32 19.41
N ILE A 105 -6.46 2.41 20.35
CA ILE A 105 -7.47 1.87 21.28
C ILE A 105 -8.07 2.99 22.16
N ARG A 106 -7.23 3.96 22.60
CA ARG A 106 -7.69 5.12 23.36
C ARG A 106 -8.68 5.98 22.57
N HIS A 107 -8.45 6.17 21.27
CA HIS A 107 -9.39 6.91 20.41
C HIS A 107 -10.76 6.24 20.25
N PHE A 108 -10.82 4.92 20.37
CA PHE A 108 -12.08 4.17 20.36
C PHE A 108 -12.67 3.93 21.75
N GLU A 109 -12.15 4.59 22.79
CA GLU A 109 -12.65 4.46 24.18
C GLU A 109 -12.68 2.99 24.66
N GLY A 110 -11.71 2.20 24.22
CA GLY A 110 -11.62 0.77 24.55
C GLY A 110 -12.53 -0.15 23.72
N GLN A 111 -13.33 0.39 22.80
CA GLN A 111 -14.10 -0.42 21.84
C GLN A 111 -13.23 -0.92 20.69
N SER A 112 -13.58 -2.08 20.14
CA SER A 112 -12.93 -2.64 18.95
C SER A 112 -13.26 -1.84 17.70
N ALA A 113 -12.32 -1.78 16.75
CA ALA A 113 -12.61 -1.29 15.40
C ALA A 113 -13.54 -2.26 14.66
N ASP A 114 -14.44 -1.72 13.84
CA ASP A 114 -15.33 -2.49 12.96
C ASP A 114 -14.64 -2.86 11.65
N LEU A 115 -13.73 -1.99 11.20
CA LEU A 115 -12.99 -2.14 9.95
C LEU A 115 -11.53 -1.69 10.12
N VAL A 116 -10.60 -2.51 9.63
CA VAL A 116 -9.18 -2.15 9.49
C VAL A 116 -8.80 -2.30 8.02
N VAL A 117 -8.18 -1.26 7.46
CA VAL A 117 -7.72 -1.24 6.06
C VAL A 117 -6.23 -0.89 6.00
N CYS A 118 -5.53 -1.35 4.97
CA CYS A 118 -4.13 -1.06 4.72
C CYS A 118 -3.82 -1.14 3.21
N ASP A 119 -3.34 -0.06 2.62
CA ASP A 119 -2.80 0.02 1.22
C ASP A 119 -1.27 0.19 1.25
N GLY A 120 -0.64 -0.09 2.39
CA GLY A 120 0.79 0.03 2.58
C GLY A 120 1.56 -0.95 1.70
N ALA A 121 2.41 -0.43 0.83
CA ALA A 121 3.38 -1.19 0.06
C ALA A 121 4.78 -0.58 0.27
N PRO A 122 5.85 -1.39 0.31
CA PRO A 122 7.21 -0.88 0.35
C PRO A 122 7.51 -0.04 -0.90
N ASP A 123 8.46 0.90 -0.77
CA ASP A 123 8.92 1.71 -1.90
C ASP A 123 9.46 0.80 -3.01
N VAL A 124 8.90 0.97 -4.22
CA VAL A 124 9.41 0.34 -5.44
C VAL A 124 10.60 1.14 -5.97
N THR A 125 11.71 0.46 -6.20
CA THR A 125 12.99 0.96 -6.71
C THR A 125 12.97 1.36 -8.19
N GLY A 126 11.94 0.97 -8.94
CA GLY A 126 11.75 1.25 -10.37
C GLY A 126 12.46 0.27 -11.30
N LEU A 127 13.17 -0.73 -10.77
CA LEU A 127 13.71 -1.87 -11.51
C LEU A 127 12.72 -3.01 -11.39
N HIS A 128 11.95 -3.30 -12.44
CA HIS A 128 10.85 -4.26 -12.39
C HIS A 128 11.25 -5.62 -11.81
N ASP A 129 12.44 -6.13 -12.11
CA ASP A 129 12.91 -7.44 -11.62
C ASP A 129 13.31 -7.42 -10.13
N VAL A 130 13.85 -6.28 -9.65
CA VAL A 130 14.26 -6.10 -8.24
C VAL A 130 13.07 -5.69 -7.38
N ASP A 131 12.13 -4.93 -7.94
CA ASP A 131 10.86 -4.62 -7.33
C ASP A 131 9.98 -5.84 -7.23
N GLU A 132 9.97 -6.67 -8.28
CA GLU A 132 9.36 -7.99 -8.23
C GLU A 132 10.05 -8.86 -7.19
N TYR A 133 11.38 -8.75 -6.97
CA TYR A 133 12.09 -9.51 -5.92
C TYR A 133 11.89 -8.99 -4.49
N ILE A 134 11.93 -7.66 -4.27
CA ILE A 134 11.74 -7.02 -2.95
C ILE A 134 10.25 -7.05 -2.59
N GLN A 135 9.36 -6.82 -3.55
CA GLN A 135 7.97 -7.16 -3.39
C GLN A 135 7.84 -8.67 -3.22
N ALA A 136 8.51 -9.56 -3.97
CA ALA A 136 8.48 -11.02 -3.76
C ALA A 136 8.98 -11.44 -2.37
N GLN A 137 9.86 -10.71 -1.70
CA GLN A 137 10.26 -11.04 -0.32
C GLN A 137 9.17 -10.64 0.70
N LEU A 138 8.46 -9.53 0.47
CA LEU A 138 7.26 -9.16 1.23
C LEU A 138 5.97 -9.88 0.76
N LEU A 139 5.97 -10.44 -0.45
CA LEU A 139 4.90 -11.18 -1.13
C LEU A 139 5.11 -12.69 -1.05
N LEU A 140 6.30 -13.18 -0.70
CA LEU A 140 6.50 -14.54 -0.15
C LEU A 140 5.76 -14.64 1.19
N ALA A 141 5.57 -13.53 1.88
CA ALA A 141 4.60 -13.49 2.98
C ALA A 141 3.13 -13.36 2.50
N ILE A 142 2.82 -12.84 1.29
CA ILE A 142 1.43 -12.44 0.95
C ILE A 142 0.88 -12.71 -0.49
N PHE A 143 1.59 -12.60 -1.62
CA PHE A 143 0.96 -12.81 -2.96
C PHE A 143 1.88 -13.28 -4.12
N ARG A 144 1.50 -14.40 -4.74
CA ARG A 144 1.87 -14.92 -6.08
C ARG A 144 3.20 -15.67 -6.28
N GLY A 145 3.78 -16.25 -5.23
CA GLY A 145 4.80 -17.29 -5.39
C GLY A 145 4.88 -18.18 -4.16
N LYS A 146 4.55 -19.46 -4.32
CA LYS A 146 4.67 -20.59 -3.35
C LYS A 146 3.96 -20.48 -1.98
N ASP A 147 3.78 -19.31 -1.37
CA ASP A 147 3.36 -19.19 0.05
C ASP A 147 2.01 -18.47 0.32
N VAL A 148 1.22 -18.15 -0.71
CA VAL A 148 -0.14 -17.56 -0.53
C VAL A 148 -1.06 -18.46 0.27
N THR A 149 -0.91 -19.78 0.11
CA THR A 149 -1.69 -20.79 0.84
C THR A 149 -1.39 -20.72 2.33
N LEU A 150 -0.16 -20.39 2.72
CA LEU A 150 0.23 -20.25 4.12
C LEU A 150 -0.43 -19.03 4.76
N LEU A 151 -0.32 -17.85 4.12
CA LEU A 151 -1.03 -16.65 4.60
C LEU A 151 -2.53 -16.91 4.68
N TYR A 152 -3.12 -17.50 3.66
CA TYR A 152 -4.54 -17.83 3.64
C TYR A 152 -4.92 -18.75 4.81
N SER A 153 -4.15 -19.81 5.03
CA SER A 153 -4.38 -20.76 6.13
C SER A 153 -4.29 -20.06 7.48
N GLN A 154 -3.32 -19.18 7.67
CA GLN A 154 -3.17 -18.37 8.88
C GLN A 154 -4.34 -17.43 9.10
N LEU A 155 -4.78 -16.71 8.06
CA LEU A 155 -5.93 -15.81 8.15
C LEU A 155 -7.24 -16.59 8.39
N LYS A 156 -7.39 -17.78 7.83
CA LYS A 156 -8.57 -18.64 8.06
C LYS A 156 -8.70 -19.13 9.51
N ILE A 157 -7.64 -19.10 10.30
CA ILE A 157 -7.73 -19.35 11.76
C ILE A 157 -8.53 -18.23 12.45
N PHE A 158 -8.47 -17.01 11.92
CA PHE A 158 -9.04 -15.81 12.54
C PHE A 158 -10.28 -15.27 11.82
N PHE A 159 -10.58 -15.72 10.60
CA PHE A 159 -11.67 -15.16 9.78
C PHE A 159 -12.45 -16.28 9.09
N THR A 160 -13.78 -16.18 9.11
CA THR A 160 -14.61 -17.20 8.45
C THR A 160 -14.57 -17.09 6.93
N SER A 161 -14.40 -15.88 6.38
CA SER A 161 -14.24 -15.64 4.95
C SER A 161 -12.92 -14.92 4.68
N VAL A 162 -12.13 -15.47 3.76
CA VAL A 162 -10.87 -14.89 3.27
C VAL A 162 -10.91 -15.01 1.76
N THR A 163 -10.75 -13.89 1.05
CA THR A 163 -10.82 -13.82 -0.41
C THR A 163 -9.70 -12.93 -0.92
N CYS A 164 -9.03 -13.36 -1.99
CA CYS A 164 -8.06 -12.54 -2.70
C CYS A 164 -8.79 -11.75 -3.78
N ALA A 165 -8.67 -10.43 -3.78
CA ALA A 165 -9.40 -9.54 -4.66
C ALA A 165 -8.45 -8.63 -5.45
N LYS A 166 -8.68 -8.49 -6.76
CA LYS A 166 -7.97 -7.50 -7.58
C LYS A 166 -8.96 -6.47 -8.13
N PRO A 167 -8.98 -5.25 -7.56
CA PRO A 167 -9.78 -4.14 -8.08
C PRO A 167 -9.34 -3.75 -9.49
N ARG A 168 -10.27 -3.36 -10.36
CA ARG A 168 -9.93 -2.93 -11.74
C ARG A 168 -9.02 -1.71 -11.79
N SER A 169 -9.12 -0.85 -10.78
CA SER A 169 -8.27 0.34 -10.68
C SER A 169 -6.81 -0.02 -10.40
N SER A 170 -6.52 -1.27 -10.02
CA SER A 170 -5.18 -1.86 -9.98
C SER A 170 -4.75 -2.22 -11.40
N ARG A 171 -3.48 -1.97 -11.74
CA ARG A 171 -2.93 -2.26 -13.07
C ARG A 171 -2.96 -3.76 -13.36
N ASN A 172 -3.35 -4.19 -14.58
CA ASN A 172 -3.30 -5.62 -14.93
C ASN A 172 -1.85 -6.13 -14.91
N SER A 173 -0.92 -5.30 -15.38
CA SER A 173 0.54 -5.48 -15.29
C SER A 173 1.10 -5.56 -13.86
N SER A 174 0.38 -5.07 -12.85
CA SER A 174 0.80 -5.20 -11.46
C SER A 174 0.45 -6.58 -10.90
N ILE A 175 1.32 -7.13 -10.07
CA ILE A 175 1.02 -8.34 -9.28
C ILE A 175 0.18 -8.04 -8.03
N GLU A 176 -0.12 -6.76 -7.77
CA GLU A 176 -0.95 -6.31 -6.65
C GLU A 176 -2.33 -6.98 -6.61
N ALA A 177 -2.67 -7.47 -5.42
CA ALA A 177 -3.98 -7.94 -5.03
C ALA A 177 -4.18 -7.69 -3.53
N PHE A 178 -5.43 -7.67 -3.10
CA PHE A 178 -5.84 -7.40 -1.72
C PHE A 178 -6.39 -8.67 -1.10
N VAL A 179 -6.10 -8.92 0.18
CA VAL A 179 -6.78 -9.97 0.93
C VAL A 179 -7.93 -9.33 1.70
N VAL A 180 -9.15 -9.72 1.37
CA VAL A 180 -10.36 -9.30 2.07
C VAL A 180 -10.73 -10.38 3.09
N CYS A 181 -10.68 -10.01 4.37
CA CYS A 181 -11.00 -10.88 5.48
C CYS A 181 -12.29 -10.40 6.14
N GLN A 182 -13.29 -11.27 6.26
CA GLN A 182 -14.59 -10.92 6.83
C GLN A 182 -14.95 -11.87 7.97
N ASN A 183 -15.74 -11.36 8.92
CA ASN A 183 -16.21 -12.05 10.12
C ASN A 183 -15.04 -12.55 10.98
N TYR A 184 -14.34 -11.61 11.61
CA TYR A 184 -13.28 -11.90 12.56
C TYR A 184 -13.82 -12.80 13.69
N SER A 185 -13.22 -13.97 13.85
CA SER A 185 -13.59 -15.06 14.75
C SER A 185 -12.33 -15.76 15.27
N PRO A 186 -11.57 -15.13 16.18
CA PRO A 186 -10.34 -15.72 16.72
C PRO A 186 -10.64 -16.97 17.55
N PRO A 187 -9.67 -17.91 17.68
CA PRO A 187 -9.83 -19.08 18.55
C PRO A 187 -10.09 -18.71 20.01
N GLU A 188 -10.81 -19.57 20.73
CA GLU A 188 -11.08 -19.37 22.15
C GLU A 188 -9.77 -19.28 22.95
N GLY A 189 -9.66 -18.27 23.82
CA GLY A 189 -8.46 -18.02 24.62
C GLY A 189 -7.31 -17.34 23.86
N TYR A 190 -7.49 -16.96 22.59
CA TYR A 190 -6.48 -16.20 21.86
C TYR A 190 -6.28 -14.81 22.48
N VAL A 191 -5.04 -14.53 22.93
CA VAL A 191 -4.62 -13.22 23.41
C VAL A 191 -3.71 -12.57 22.37
N PRO A 192 -4.15 -11.47 21.73
CA PRO A 192 -3.33 -10.75 20.77
C PRO A 192 -2.01 -10.30 21.40
N ASN A 193 -0.91 -10.49 20.69
CA ASN A 193 0.40 -10.01 21.09
C ASN A 193 1.15 -9.43 19.88
N MET A 194 2.15 -8.60 20.13
CA MET A 194 2.97 -7.97 19.08
C MET A 194 4.17 -8.84 18.67
N SER A 195 4.23 -10.11 19.08
CA SER A 195 5.33 -10.99 18.66
C SER A 195 5.13 -11.38 17.20
N ASN A 196 6.21 -11.34 16.42
CA ASN A 196 6.17 -11.62 14.99
C ASN A 196 7.05 -12.85 14.66
N PRO A 197 6.64 -14.07 15.09
CA PRO A 197 7.44 -15.28 14.91
C PRO A 197 7.51 -15.76 13.45
N LEU A 198 6.82 -15.09 12.52
CA LEU A 198 6.68 -15.47 11.11
C LEU A 198 7.83 -14.99 10.20
N LEU A 199 8.82 -14.29 10.73
CA LEU A 199 9.98 -13.79 9.97
C LEU A 199 11.24 -14.66 10.15
N ASP A 200 11.20 -15.71 10.98
CA ASP A 200 12.33 -16.63 11.18
C ASP A 200 12.23 -17.81 10.19
N HIS A 201 12.94 -17.68 9.06
CA HIS A 201 12.88 -18.59 7.93
C HIS A 201 13.60 -19.93 8.20
N SER A 202 12.85 -21.02 8.25
CA SER A 202 13.34 -22.34 7.80
C SER A 202 12.17 -23.14 7.20
N TYR A 203 11.96 -23.03 5.89
CA TYR A 203 10.97 -23.83 5.16
C TYR A 203 11.68 -24.83 4.25
N ASP A 204 11.37 -26.11 4.45
CA ASP A 204 11.96 -27.26 3.80
C ASP A 204 11.29 -27.58 2.45
N VAL A 205 12.06 -28.17 1.54
CA VAL A 205 11.79 -28.19 0.09
C VAL A 205 11.06 -29.47 -0.31
N ASP A 206 9.76 -29.61 0.00
CA ASP A 206 8.96 -30.75 -0.51
C ASP A 206 7.47 -30.39 -0.76
N PHE A 207 7.25 -29.35 -1.57
CA PHE A 207 5.92 -28.79 -1.87
C PHE A 207 4.98 -29.70 -2.67
N ASN A 208 5.51 -30.72 -3.36
CA ASN A 208 4.70 -31.63 -4.19
C ASN A 208 3.99 -32.73 -3.37
N GLN A 209 4.15 -32.75 -2.04
CA GLN A 209 3.58 -33.77 -1.16
C GLN A 209 2.43 -33.26 -0.27
N LEU A 210 1.94 -32.03 -0.48
CA LEU A 210 0.87 -31.44 0.34
C LEU A 210 -0.51 -32.03 -0.01
N GLU A 211 -1.09 -32.77 0.94
CA GLU A 211 -2.46 -33.32 0.86
C GLU A 211 -3.42 -32.62 1.84
N GLY A 212 -4.73 -32.71 1.57
CA GLY A 212 -5.79 -32.19 2.45
C GLY A 212 -5.97 -30.66 2.43
N PRO A 213 -6.25 -29.99 3.57
CA PRO A 213 -6.50 -28.55 3.64
C PRO A 213 -5.30 -27.68 3.19
N ASN A 214 -4.12 -28.27 3.06
CA ASN A 214 -2.92 -27.59 2.54
C ASN A 214 -2.92 -27.43 1.00
N ARG A 215 -3.93 -27.97 0.30
CA ARG A 215 -4.17 -27.78 -1.15
C ARG A 215 -5.38 -26.87 -1.43
N ILE A 216 -5.84 -26.09 -0.45
CA ILE A 216 -7.00 -25.21 -0.64
C ILE A 216 -6.65 -24.13 -1.69
N ILE A 217 -7.44 -24.11 -2.77
CA ILE A 217 -7.37 -23.04 -3.77
C ILE A 217 -8.00 -21.80 -3.15
N VAL A 218 -7.17 -20.78 -2.96
CA VAL A 218 -7.62 -19.49 -2.45
C VAL A 218 -8.59 -18.87 -3.45
N PRO A 219 -9.83 -18.52 -3.03
CA PRO A 219 -10.78 -17.85 -3.90
C PRO A 219 -10.19 -16.53 -4.39
N PHE A 220 -10.05 -16.40 -5.71
CA PHE A 220 -9.60 -15.18 -6.35
C PHE A 220 -10.77 -14.53 -7.09
N LEU A 221 -11.04 -13.27 -6.76
CA LEU A 221 -12.13 -12.49 -7.32
C LEU A 221 -11.57 -11.25 -8.02
N ALA A 222 -11.86 -11.12 -9.32
CA ALA A 222 -11.72 -9.84 -10.00
C ALA A 222 -12.97 -9.01 -9.69
N CYS A 223 -12.81 -7.82 -9.12
CA CYS A 223 -13.97 -7.02 -8.69
C CYS A 223 -14.62 -6.31 -9.89
N GLY A 224 -15.97 -6.31 -9.95
CA GLY A 224 -16.91 -5.55 -10.83
C GLY A 224 -17.21 -6.06 -12.27
N ASP A 225 -17.89 -5.23 -13.09
CA ASP A 225 -18.34 -5.48 -14.49
C ASP A 225 -17.31 -5.53 -15.67
N LEU A 226 -17.65 -6.11 -16.82
CA LEU A 226 -16.74 -6.14 -17.99
C LEU A 226 -16.72 -4.83 -18.82
N SER A 227 -17.50 -3.82 -18.44
CA SER A 227 -17.66 -2.55 -19.18
C SER A 227 -16.68 -1.46 -18.76
N ALA A 228 -15.90 -1.66 -17.70
CA ALA A 228 -15.00 -0.64 -17.16
C ALA A 228 -13.71 -0.42 -17.97
N PHE A 229 -13.00 0.65 -17.61
CA PHE A 229 -11.72 1.00 -18.21
C PHE A 229 -10.59 0.01 -17.86
N ASP A 230 -9.74 -0.30 -18.84
CA ASP A 230 -8.48 -1.03 -18.61
C ASP A 230 -7.45 -0.12 -17.92
N SER A 231 -7.01 -0.51 -16.73
CA SER A 231 -6.05 0.27 -15.93
C SER A 231 -4.67 0.40 -16.55
N ASP A 232 -4.34 -0.41 -17.56
CA ASP A 232 -3.10 -0.31 -18.34
C ASP A 232 -3.25 0.50 -19.64
N ARG A 233 -4.47 0.95 -19.98
CA ARG A 233 -4.71 1.78 -21.17
C ARG A 233 -5.08 3.23 -20.79
N THR A 234 -4.88 4.11 -21.76
CA THR A 234 -5.30 5.51 -21.65
C THR A 234 -6.61 5.70 -22.40
N TYR A 235 -7.61 6.24 -21.71
CA TYR A 235 -8.95 6.51 -22.27
C TYR A 235 -9.25 8.01 -22.29
N PRO A 236 -9.98 8.55 -23.27
CA PRO A 236 -10.49 9.91 -23.16
C PRO A 236 -11.46 10.02 -21.97
N LEU A 237 -11.47 11.16 -21.28
CA LEU A 237 -12.49 11.44 -20.27
C LEU A 237 -13.83 11.69 -20.98
N GLN A 238 -14.89 11.02 -20.52
CA GLN A 238 -16.25 11.24 -21.03
C GLN A 238 -16.84 12.45 -20.32
N LEU A 239 -16.57 13.64 -20.86
CA LEU A 239 -17.12 14.89 -20.35
C LEU A 239 -18.47 15.17 -21.03
N ASP A 240 -19.42 15.71 -20.26
CA ASP A 240 -20.63 16.29 -20.84
C ASP A 240 -20.25 17.37 -21.86
N SER A 241 -21.02 17.53 -22.94
CA SER A 241 -20.72 18.45 -24.06
C SER A 241 -20.45 19.90 -23.64
N ASN A 242 -20.87 20.29 -22.43
CA ASN A 242 -20.74 21.64 -21.87
C ASN A 242 -19.74 21.74 -20.70
N LYS A 243 -19.00 20.68 -20.36
CA LYS A 243 -18.05 20.67 -19.24
C LYS A 243 -16.62 20.48 -19.72
N GLU A 244 -15.72 21.35 -19.28
CA GLU A 244 -14.28 21.18 -19.46
C GLU A 244 -13.68 20.43 -18.26
N TYR A 245 -12.65 19.63 -18.52
CA TYR A 245 -11.92 18.93 -17.47
C TYR A 245 -11.24 19.93 -16.51
N GLN A 246 -11.58 19.84 -15.23
CA GLN A 246 -10.95 20.63 -14.18
C GLN A 246 -9.92 19.79 -13.41
N TYR A 247 -8.64 20.10 -13.60
CA TYR A 247 -7.57 19.48 -12.81
C TYR A 247 -7.49 20.11 -11.41
N LEU A 248 -7.67 19.29 -10.37
CA LEU A 248 -7.40 19.71 -8.99
C LEU A 248 -5.97 19.29 -8.58
N PRO A 249 -5.14 20.22 -8.09
CA PRO A 249 -3.80 19.88 -7.60
C PRO A 249 -3.89 18.95 -6.38
N PRO A 250 -2.93 18.02 -6.21
CA PRO A 250 -2.89 17.18 -5.02
C PRO A 250 -2.73 18.03 -3.76
N THR A 251 -3.48 17.69 -2.70
CA THR A 251 -3.38 18.36 -1.38
C THR A 251 -1.98 18.25 -0.78
N GLN A 252 -1.31 17.11 -1.00
CA GLN A 252 0.07 16.87 -0.62
C GLN A 252 0.75 16.14 -1.79
N PRO A 253 1.90 16.62 -2.30
CA PRO A 253 2.66 15.88 -3.29
C PRO A 253 3.24 14.61 -2.64
N PRO A 254 3.47 13.54 -3.42
CA PRO A 254 4.21 12.38 -2.93
C PRO A 254 5.55 12.81 -2.33
N ILE A 255 5.83 12.41 -1.08
CA ILE A 255 7.06 12.79 -0.38
C ILE A 255 8.28 12.15 -1.08
N ARG A 256 8.11 10.91 -1.56
CA ARG A 256 9.08 10.18 -2.38
C ARG A 256 8.35 9.59 -3.59
N PRO A 257 8.26 10.32 -4.72
CA PRO A 257 7.64 9.75 -5.90
C PRO A 257 8.49 8.56 -6.40
N PRO A 258 7.89 7.45 -6.87
CA PRO A 258 8.63 6.29 -7.39
C PRO A 258 9.62 6.65 -8.51
N TYR A 259 9.34 7.74 -9.23
CA TYR A 259 10.16 8.26 -10.31
C TYR A 259 11.23 9.26 -9.84
N GLN A 260 11.43 9.46 -8.53
CA GLN A 260 12.41 10.43 -8.02
C GLN A 260 13.82 10.14 -8.55
N GLN A 261 14.22 8.87 -8.55
CA GLN A 261 15.51 8.43 -9.07
C GLN A 261 15.60 8.63 -10.58
N ALA A 262 14.56 8.27 -11.34
CA ALA A 262 14.50 8.53 -12.78
C ALA A 262 14.56 10.04 -13.11
N CYS A 263 13.88 10.88 -12.33
CA CYS A 263 13.95 12.33 -12.47
C CYS A 263 15.34 12.88 -12.12
N HIS A 264 16.00 12.33 -11.10
CA HIS A 264 17.37 12.68 -10.74
C HIS A 264 18.36 12.29 -11.85
N LEU A 265 18.29 11.05 -12.33
CA LEU A 265 19.11 10.55 -13.44
C LEU A 265 18.89 11.38 -14.70
N ARG A 266 17.63 11.72 -15.04
CA ARG A 266 17.32 12.60 -16.17
C ARG A 266 17.89 14.00 -16.00
N LYS A 267 17.77 14.58 -14.80
CA LYS A 267 18.27 15.93 -14.50
C LYS A 267 19.80 16.01 -14.60
N ASN A 268 20.48 14.89 -14.33
CA ASN A 268 21.94 14.77 -14.37
C ASN A 268 22.47 14.11 -15.66
N ASN A 269 21.63 13.89 -16.69
CA ASN A 269 22.00 13.19 -17.93
C ASN A 269 22.66 11.81 -17.72
N LEU A 270 22.23 11.09 -16.68
CA LEU A 270 22.70 9.74 -16.35
C LEU A 270 21.76 8.63 -16.87
N LEU A 271 20.75 8.99 -17.67
CA LEU A 271 19.92 8.00 -18.35
C LEU A 271 20.69 7.46 -19.56
N ALA A 272 20.72 6.14 -19.72
CA ALA A 272 21.33 5.50 -20.88
C ALA A 272 20.70 6.04 -22.17
N THR A 273 21.54 6.52 -23.09
CA THR A 273 21.14 6.84 -24.47
C THR A 273 21.45 5.63 -25.35
N GLU A 274 20.74 5.47 -26.47
CA GLU A 274 20.95 4.36 -27.42
C GLU A 274 22.40 4.26 -27.94
N ASP A 275 23.20 5.34 -27.81
CA ASP A 275 24.61 5.42 -28.21
C ASP A 275 25.62 5.27 -27.04
N SER A 276 25.16 4.94 -25.82
CA SER A 276 26.05 4.75 -24.67
C SER A 276 26.73 3.37 -24.75
N PRO A 277 28.07 3.26 -24.86
CA PRO A 277 28.72 1.95 -24.81
C PRO A 277 28.42 1.29 -23.47
N SER A 278 28.05 0.01 -23.51
CA SER A 278 27.81 -0.80 -22.31
C SER A 278 29.12 -0.93 -21.51
N VAL A 279 29.34 -0.02 -20.58
CA VAL A 279 30.40 -0.16 -19.58
C VAL A 279 29.92 -1.25 -18.61
N LEU A 280 30.51 -2.43 -18.73
CA LEU A 280 30.43 -3.46 -17.70
C LEU A 280 30.93 -2.82 -16.40
N LEU A 281 30.04 -2.68 -15.42
CA LEU A 281 30.42 -2.27 -14.07
C LEU A 281 31.31 -3.38 -13.49
N ASP A 282 32.59 -3.04 -13.33
CA ASP A 282 33.57 -3.87 -12.63
C ASP A 282 33.22 -3.95 -11.13
N ASP A 283 33.37 -5.16 -10.59
CA ASP A 283 32.81 -5.65 -9.33
C ASP A 283 33.64 -5.21 -8.09
N SER A 284 34.13 -3.96 -8.09
CA SER A 284 35.15 -3.50 -7.13
C SER A 284 34.66 -2.50 -6.06
N LEU A 285 33.35 -2.37 -5.87
CA LEU A 285 32.74 -1.51 -4.83
C LEU A 285 32.25 -2.27 -3.57
N SER A 286 32.71 -3.51 -3.37
CA SER A 286 32.45 -4.32 -2.18
C SER A 286 33.50 -4.19 -1.06
N ALA A 287 34.41 -3.21 -1.14
CA ALA A 287 35.45 -3.01 -0.13
C ALA A 287 35.53 -1.56 0.40
N MET A 288 34.51 -1.11 1.12
CA MET A 288 34.71 -0.09 2.16
C MET A 288 34.38 -0.70 3.52
N LYS A 289 35.46 -1.09 4.21
CA LYS A 289 35.47 -1.56 5.59
C LYS A 289 34.87 -0.50 6.51
N LEU A 290 34.05 -0.96 7.45
CA LEU A 290 33.81 -0.27 8.70
C LEU A 290 35.16 -0.10 9.43
N ASP A 291 35.73 1.10 9.42
CA ASP A 291 36.73 1.47 10.42
C ASP A 291 36.01 1.98 11.67
N THR A 292 36.13 1.16 12.70
CA THR A 292 35.77 1.47 14.08
C THR A 292 36.94 2.19 14.75
N ASN A 293 36.60 3.23 15.53
CA ASN A 293 37.33 3.69 16.72
C ASN A 293 38.70 4.39 16.55
N LYS A 294 38.71 5.71 16.79
CA LYS A 294 39.42 6.43 17.88
C LYS A 294 39.94 7.80 17.41
N GLU A 295 39.30 8.87 17.85
CA GLU A 295 39.99 10.12 18.14
C GLU A 295 39.67 10.52 19.58
N ASN A 296 40.61 10.19 20.47
CA ASN A 296 40.88 10.99 21.64
C ASN A 296 42.39 11.13 21.74
N ASP A 297 42.79 12.35 22.07
CA ASP A 297 44.08 12.76 22.65
C ASP A 297 45.09 13.42 21.70
N ARG A 298 44.99 14.76 21.63
CA ARG A 298 46.14 15.64 21.41
C ARG A 298 46.22 16.62 22.57
N THR A 299 46.85 16.19 23.65
CA THR A 299 47.52 17.10 24.57
C THR A 299 49.04 16.85 24.59
N SER A 300 49.76 17.97 24.42
CA SER A 300 51.10 18.26 24.94
C SER A 300 52.37 17.96 24.09
N ARG A 301 53.21 19.01 24.06
CA ARG A 301 54.68 19.10 23.85
C ARG A 301 55.16 19.11 22.39
N ASN A 302 56.03 20.01 21.93
CA ASN A 302 56.99 20.90 22.60
C ASN A 302 57.51 21.96 21.61
N SER A 303 58.05 23.05 22.17
CA SER A 303 58.97 24.08 21.61
C SER A 303 58.33 25.35 21.07
#